data_AF-V5FFT8-F1
#
_entry.id   AF-V5FFT8-F1
#
_cell.length_a   1.000
_cell.length_b   1.000
_cell.length_c   1.000
_cell.angle_alpha   90.00
_cell.angle_beta   90.00
_cell.angle_gamma   90.00
#
_symmetry.space_group_name_H-M   'P 1'
#
loop_
_entity.id
_entity.type
_entity.pdbx_description
1 polymer ?
#
loop_
_entity_poly.entity_id
_entity_poly.type
_entity_poly.pdbx_seq_one_letter_code
_entity_poly.pdbx_strand_id
1 'polypeptide(L)'
;MLIQESYHDVPTKAGGEGTMRIYVFHPTILGYPRARFPGVAIFSEIYQVTGPVARFARQIAGQGYICAAPSSYHEFTGPEPLKYDAEDTDKGNQWKISKKIAAYDEDASLTVDYLLSLPTCNGRVGATGMCLGGHLAYRCALDQRVKAAVCYFATDIHSKTLGEGKNDDSLARAGDIKGELIMIFGKNDNHVPPEGRDLIRKTLHEKGVLFSFYEVAWAQHAFIRDELSKGRYDPAISKVCFEMLLELFGRTLKLDLGDHDGKELKIEDGFTAVHVAAITATCWILLLNALVGFQFLDDGTPVSLSLILASAGVLFIGTGYIALDTAFSWTGHFDSSYHGQNRNIGLYVLYQLFPLVCLVVFYVLESVLVLRVLGETKPMIYLTLAGLLFAIGQIFQYVISTHLCQATDGKINGALFETFFTLLGVVTIWVFWSSITEDDWPMPITAGGGSPSATTESDTREMYLNFSELALAALAATSVAAAPNSLTTRDPPAGTDIVAKQIIFAAQANNCNIMNCAAVIAGTACMALDIANGDAAGTMGCVIGGAQAMCNCMDCVDFLEQFLTSHNMCPG
;
A
#
# COMPACT_ATOMS: atom_id res chain seq x y z
N MET A 1 5.33 9.82 5.96
CA MET A 1 6.06 10.80 5.13
C MET A 1 6.81 11.77 6.02
N LEU A 2 7.86 12.43 5.52
CA LEU A 2 8.51 13.53 6.25
C LEU A 2 7.61 14.77 6.20
N ILE A 3 7.67 15.63 7.22
CA ILE A 3 6.77 16.78 7.35
C ILE A 3 7.59 18.06 7.44
N GLN A 4 7.25 19.05 6.63
CA GLN A 4 7.77 20.41 6.71
C GLN A 4 6.71 21.32 7.32
N GLU A 5 7.06 22.03 8.38
CA GLU A 5 6.17 22.96 9.06
C GLU A 5 6.48 24.39 8.62
N SER A 6 5.43 25.13 8.28
CA SER A 6 5.50 26.55 7.91
C SER A 6 4.20 27.25 8.32
N TYR A 7 4.08 28.54 8.02
CA TYR A 7 2.83 29.26 8.16
C TYR A 7 2.63 30.21 6.99
N HIS A 8 1.37 30.55 6.73
CA HIS A 8 0.99 31.53 5.73
C HIS A 8 -0.04 32.49 6.33
N ASP A 9 0.20 33.78 6.19
CA ASP A 9 -0.68 34.82 6.72
C ASP A 9 -1.56 35.36 5.60
N VAL A 10 -2.89 35.32 5.78
CA VAL A 10 -3.88 35.74 4.77
C VAL A 10 -4.71 36.94 5.28
N PRO A 11 -4.99 37.95 4.44
CA PRO A 11 -5.81 39.09 4.85
C PRO A 11 -7.29 38.69 5.02
N THR A 12 -7.93 39.20 6.07
CA THR A 12 -9.34 38.95 6.41
C THR A 12 -10.13 40.26 6.45
N LYS A 13 -11.45 40.20 6.20
CA LYS A 13 -12.31 41.39 6.08
C LYS A 13 -13.67 41.25 6.76
N ALA A 14 -14.22 40.04 6.89
CA ALA A 14 -15.59 39.86 7.39
C ALA A 14 -15.73 40.22 8.89
N GLY A 15 -14.65 40.04 9.66
CA GLY A 15 -14.55 40.47 11.06
C GLY A 15 -14.06 41.91 11.26
N GLY A 16 -13.70 42.61 10.18
CA GLY A 16 -12.86 43.81 10.18
C GLY A 16 -11.57 43.57 9.38
N GLU A 17 -10.81 44.61 9.05
CA GLU A 17 -9.51 44.44 8.39
C GLU A 17 -8.53 43.80 9.37
N GLY A 18 -8.05 42.60 9.01
CA GLY A 18 -7.13 41.82 9.83
C GLY A 18 -6.30 40.85 9.01
N THR A 19 -5.55 40.00 9.71
CA THR A 19 -4.72 38.96 9.11
C THR A 19 -4.87 37.67 9.92
N MET A 20 -5.22 36.58 9.25
CA MET A 20 -5.30 35.24 9.84
C MET A 20 -4.05 34.44 9.53
N ARG A 21 -3.48 33.77 10.54
CA ARG A 21 -2.38 32.81 10.33
C ARG A 21 -2.93 31.42 10.05
N ILE A 22 -2.43 30.81 8.98
CA ILE A 22 -2.64 29.41 8.65
C ILE A 22 -1.35 28.65 8.93
N TYR A 23 -1.36 27.76 9.91
CA TYR A 23 -0.24 26.84 10.16
C TYR A 23 -0.29 25.68 9.17
N VAL A 24 0.84 25.35 8.56
CA VAL A 24 0.91 24.41 7.43
C VAL A 24 1.84 23.27 7.78
N PHE A 25 1.32 22.04 7.68
CA PHE A 25 2.07 20.80 7.84
C PHE A 25 2.08 20.10 6.49
N HIS A 26 3.20 20.23 5.78
CA HIS A 26 3.34 19.81 4.40
C HIS A 26 4.09 18.48 4.28
N PRO A 27 3.48 17.42 3.73
CA PRO A 27 4.16 16.15 3.52
C PRO A 27 5.15 16.22 2.36
N THR A 28 6.32 15.59 2.54
CA THR A 28 7.33 15.43 1.50
C THR A 28 7.74 13.98 1.35
N ILE A 29 7.96 13.56 0.10
CA ILE A 29 8.43 12.22 -0.26
C ILE A 29 9.79 12.37 -0.97
N LEU A 30 10.79 11.67 -0.47
CA LEU A 30 12.11 11.64 -1.11
C LEU A 30 12.00 10.97 -2.48
N GLY A 31 12.57 11.58 -3.52
CA GLY A 31 12.47 11.08 -4.91
C GLY A 31 11.19 11.48 -5.65
N TYR A 32 10.25 12.19 -5.00
CA TYR A 32 9.02 12.64 -5.66
C TYR A 32 8.78 14.14 -5.40
N PRO A 33 9.62 15.04 -5.96
CA PRO A 33 9.52 16.48 -5.73
C PRO A 33 8.27 17.11 -6.36
N ARG A 34 7.60 16.39 -7.27
CA ARG A 34 6.34 16.79 -7.93
C ARG A 34 5.11 16.06 -7.39
N ALA A 35 5.25 15.30 -6.29
CA ALA A 35 4.11 14.63 -5.65
C ALA A 35 3.02 15.64 -5.30
N ARG A 36 1.77 15.27 -5.57
CA ARG A 36 0.60 16.09 -5.27
C ARG A 36 -0.24 15.43 -4.20
N PHE A 37 -0.58 16.21 -3.19
CA PHE A 37 -1.28 15.73 -2.01
C PHE A 37 -2.67 16.35 -1.93
N PRO A 38 -3.67 15.63 -1.44
CA PRO A 38 -4.90 16.25 -1.00
C PRO A 38 -4.66 17.23 0.14
N GLY A 39 -5.46 18.30 0.18
CA GLY A 39 -5.47 19.29 1.25
C GLY A 39 -6.47 18.93 2.36
N VAL A 40 -6.16 19.27 3.60
CA VAL A 40 -7.05 19.11 4.76
C VAL A 40 -7.04 20.39 5.59
N ALA A 41 -8.20 21.05 5.67
CA ALA A 41 -8.41 22.16 6.60
C ALA A 41 -8.66 21.61 8.02
N ILE A 42 -7.84 21.97 8.99
CA ILE A 42 -7.92 21.48 10.38
C ILE A 42 -8.29 22.62 11.31
N PHE A 43 -9.49 22.56 11.87
CA PHE A 43 -9.97 23.59 12.78
C PHE A 43 -9.73 23.21 14.24
N SER A 44 -9.22 24.17 15.01
CA SER A 44 -8.89 23.97 16.42
C SER A 44 -10.11 24.01 17.34
N GLU A 45 -9.91 23.54 18.57
CA GLU A 45 -10.81 23.82 19.69
C GLU A 45 -10.80 25.32 20.05
N ILE A 46 -11.42 25.70 21.17
CA ILE A 46 -11.46 27.08 21.68
C ILE A 46 -10.09 27.63 22.16
N TYR A 47 -8.99 26.94 21.87
CA TYR A 47 -7.64 27.26 22.37
C TYR A 47 -6.64 27.63 21.25
N GLN A 48 -7.12 27.84 20.03
CA GLN A 48 -6.29 27.96 18.81
C GLN A 48 -5.42 26.71 18.56
N VAL A 49 -4.37 26.82 17.76
CA VAL A 49 -3.53 25.68 17.34
C VAL A 49 -2.56 25.27 18.46
N THR A 50 -3.07 24.49 19.41
CA THR A 50 -2.33 23.94 20.55
C THR A 50 -1.46 22.73 20.15
N GLY A 51 -0.62 22.26 21.08
CA GLY A 51 0.20 21.05 20.92
C GLY A 51 -0.58 19.81 20.41
N PRO A 52 -1.74 19.46 21.01
CA PRO A 52 -2.61 18.39 20.49
C PRO A 52 -3.07 18.59 19.05
N VAL A 53 -3.50 19.82 18.70
CA VAL A 53 -3.96 20.13 17.32
C VAL A 53 -2.79 19.99 16.34
N ALA A 54 -1.61 20.52 16.68
CA ALA A 54 -0.42 20.39 15.86
C ALA A 54 0.05 18.92 15.73
N ARG A 55 -0.03 18.12 16.81
CA ARG A 55 0.23 16.66 16.73
C ARG A 55 -0.76 15.95 15.83
N PHE A 56 -2.04 16.27 15.92
CA PHE A 56 -3.08 15.71 15.06
C PHE A 56 -2.83 16.07 13.59
N ALA A 57 -2.49 17.33 13.31
CA ALA A 57 -2.11 17.77 11.97
C ALA A 57 -0.86 17.05 11.44
N ARG A 58 0.16 16.84 12.28
CA ARG A 58 1.33 16.02 11.92
C ARG A 58 0.96 14.57 11.63
N GLN A 59 0.06 13.97 12.40
CA GLN A 59 -0.38 12.59 12.15
C GLN A 59 -1.08 12.48 10.80
N ILE A 60 -1.95 13.42 10.46
CA ILE A 60 -2.63 13.47 9.15
C ILE A 60 -1.62 13.74 8.04
N ALA A 61 -0.72 14.72 8.20
CA ALA A 61 0.32 15.00 7.22
C ALA A 61 1.26 13.81 7.01
N GLY A 62 1.58 13.06 8.05
CA GLY A 62 2.37 11.84 7.98
C GLY A 62 1.77 10.77 7.05
N GLN A 63 0.46 10.82 6.81
CA GLN A 63 -0.30 9.93 5.92
C GLN A 63 -0.46 10.47 4.49
N GLY A 64 0.17 11.60 4.15
CA GLY A 64 0.21 12.15 2.79
C GLY A 64 -0.86 13.20 2.47
N TYR A 65 -1.21 14.04 3.44
CA TYR A 65 -2.16 15.13 3.29
C TYR A 65 -1.52 16.48 3.64
N ILE A 66 -1.71 17.53 2.85
CA ILE A 66 -1.29 18.88 3.24
C ILE A 66 -2.29 19.39 4.27
N CYS A 67 -1.85 19.61 5.51
CA CYS A 67 -2.73 20.09 6.56
C CYS A 67 -2.57 21.61 6.74
N ALA A 68 -3.69 22.33 6.73
CA ALA A 68 -3.75 23.77 6.96
C ALA A 68 -4.64 24.05 8.18
N ALA A 69 -4.07 24.61 9.24
CA ALA A 69 -4.75 24.89 10.50
C ALA A 69 -4.83 26.40 10.76
N PRO A 70 -5.98 27.06 10.50
CA PRO A 70 -6.13 28.49 10.73
C PRO A 70 -6.28 28.86 12.20
N SER A 71 -5.74 30.02 12.61
CA SER A 71 -5.95 30.64 13.93
C SER A 71 -7.36 31.21 14.04
N SER A 72 -8.25 30.58 14.78
CA SER A 72 -9.69 30.91 14.77
C SER A 72 -10.09 32.25 15.41
N TYR A 73 -9.22 32.88 16.21
CA TYR A 73 -9.53 34.12 16.97
C TYR A 73 -8.63 35.30 16.58
N HIS A 74 -8.17 35.34 15.34
CA HIS A 74 -7.27 36.38 14.82
C HIS A 74 -7.81 37.81 14.94
N GLU A 75 -9.13 37.99 15.09
CA GLU A 75 -9.75 39.30 15.34
C GLU A 75 -9.61 39.80 16.78
N PHE A 76 -9.34 38.89 17.73
CA PHE A 76 -9.32 39.20 19.16
C PHE A 76 -7.92 39.08 19.77
N THR A 77 -7.09 38.19 19.22
CA THR A 77 -5.76 37.88 19.74
C THR A 77 -4.82 37.43 18.63
N GLY A 78 -3.51 37.43 18.94
CA GLY A 78 -2.49 36.85 18.06
C GLY A 78 -2.67 35.32 17.87
N PRO A 79 -1.94 34.72 16.93
CA PRO A 79 -2.12 33.31 16.53
C PRO A 79 -1.60 32.29 17.55
N GLU A 80 -0.99 32.75 18.65
CA GLU A 80 -0.40 31.90 19.68
C GLU A 80 -1.46 31.03 20.39
N PRO A 81 -1.11 29.78 20.76
CA PRO A 81 -2.05 28.90 21.46
C PRO A 81 -2.45 29.47 22.82
N LEU A 82 -3.73 29.37 23.15
CA LEU A 82 -4.26 29.70 24.47
C LEU A 82 -3.94 28.59 25.47
N LYS A 83 -3.84 28.95 26.74
CA LYS A 83 -3.55 28.00 27.82
C LYS A 83 -4.81 27.23 28.22
N TYR A 84 -4.60 26.01 28.73
CA TYR A 84 -5.65 25.20 29.32
C TYR A 84 -5.93 25.60 30.78
N ASP A 85 -6.10 26.90 31.03
CA ASP A 85 -6.52 27.46 32.31
C ASP A 85 -7.93 28.03 32.24
N ALA A 86 -8.48 28.43 33.39
CA ALA A 86 -9.85 28.94 33.47
C ALA A 86 -10.02 30.26 32.70
N GLU A 87 -9.04 31.16 32.78
CA GLU A 87 -9.09 32.48 32.18
C GLU A 87 -9.17 32.39 30.65
N ASP A 88 -8.27 31.62 30.04
CA ASP A 88 -8.24 31.44 28.59
C ASP A 88 -9.39 30.57 28.09
N THR A 89 -9.89 29.65 28.92
CA THR A 89 -11.14 28.92 28.64
C THR A 89 -12.34 29.87 28.57
N ASP A 90 -12.43 30.83 29.49
CA ASP A 90 -13.51 31.81 29.51
C ASP A 90 -13.42 32.76 28.30
N LYS A 91 -12.20 33.23 27.95
CA LYS A 91 -11.96 34.00 26.72
C LYS A 91 -12.37 33.23 25.47
N GLY A 92 -11.92 31.98 25.34
CA GLY A 92 -12.26 31.13 24.19
C GLY A 92 -13.77 30.93 24.06
N ASN A 93 -14.48 30.68 25.15
CA ASN A 93 -15.95 30.57 25.14
C ASN A 93 -16.64 31.90 24.79
N GLN A 94 -16.11 33.03 25.27
CA GLN A 94 -16.61 34.36 24.94
C GLN A 94 -16.41 34.67 23.45
N TRP A 95 -15.22 34.46 22.91
CA TRP A 95 -14.90 34.75 21.51
C TRP A 95 -15.67 33.86 20.55
N LYS A 96 -15.87 32.58 20.89
CA LYS A 96 -16.74 31.64 20.14
C LYS A 96 -18.12 32.24 19.81
N ILE A 97 -18.70 32.99 20.74
CA ILE A 97 -20.04 33.59 20.60
C ILE A 97 -20.00 35.07 20.24
N SER A 98 -18.82 35.71 20.28
CA SER A 98 -18.66 37.12 19.90
C SER A 98 -18.24 37.27 18.44
N LYS A 99 -17.57 36.26 17.88
CA LYS A 99 -17.12 36.25 16.48
C LYS A 99 -18.32 36.14 15.53
N LYS A 100 -18.30 36.89 14.44
CA LYS A 100 -19.34 36.81 13.41
C LYS A 100 -19.28 35.47 12.68
N ILE A 101 -20.45 34.89 12.39
CA ILE A 101 -20.55 33.68 11.56
C ILE A 101 -19.91 33.86 10.19
N ALA A 102 -20.13 35.02 9.54
CA ALA A 102 -19.51 35.31 8.25
C ALA A 102 -17.97 35.34 8.30
N ALA A 103 -17.37 35.66 9.45
CA ALA A 103 -15.91 35.62 9.62
C ALA A 103 -15.40 34.19 9.75
N TYR A 104 -16.14 33.30 10.44
CA TYR A 104 -15.81 31.86 10.42
C TYR A 104 -15.89 31.26 9.01
N ASP A 105 -16.88 31.66 8.22
CA ASP A 105 -17.05 31.19 6.84
C ASP A 105 -15.94 31.74 5.92
N GLU A 106 -15.53 33.00 6.10
CA GLU A 106 -14.38 33.59 5.40
C GLU A 106 -13.09 32.85 5.73
N ASP A 107 -12.82 32.59 7.02
CA ASP A 107 -11.64 31.85 7.46
C ASP A 107 -11.56 30.45 6.82
N ALA A 108 -12.68 29.74 6.79
CA ALA A 108 -12.77 28.43 6.16
C ALA A 108 -12.50 28.52 4.65
N SER A 109 -13.13 29.46 3.95
CA SER A 109 -12.92 29.68 2.51
C SER A 109 -11.47 30.03 2.20
N LEU A 110 -10.85 30.97 2.93
CA LEU A 110 -9.47 31.38 2.73
C LEU A 110 -8.48 30.24 3.01
N THR A 111 -8.79 29.37 3.97
CA THR A 111 -7.99 28.16 4.23
C THR A 111 -8.06 27.19 3.06
N VAL A 112 -9.25 26.98 2.48
CA VAL A 112 -9.45 26.17 1.27
C VAL A 112 -8.78 26.80 0.06
N ASP A 113 -8.88 28.12 -0.12
CA ASP A 113 -8.20 28.88 -1.18
C ASP A 113 -6.69 28.69 -1.10
N TYR A 114 -6.11 28.81 0.09
CA TYR A 114 -4.69 28.60 0.30
C TYR A 114 -4.28 27.18 -0.08
N LEU A 115 -4.99 26.15 0.41
CA LEU A 115 -4.70 24.75 0.06
C LEU A 115 -4.73 24.53 -1.45
N LEU A 116 -5.77 25.02 -2.14
CA LEU A 116 -5.91 24.89 -3.60
C LEU A 116 -4.90 25.72 -4.39
N SER A 117 -4.34 26.78 -3.81
CA SER A 117 -3.30 27.59 -4.44
C SER A 117 -1.94 26.90 -4.50
N LEU A 118 -1.71 25.88 -3.65
CA LEU A 118 -0.44 25.18 -3.60
C LEU A 118 -0.25 24.34 -4.86
N PRO A 119 0.90 24.45 -5.56
CA PRO A 119 1.18 23.64 -6.75
C PRO A 119 1.32 22.14 -6.43
N THR A 120 1.55 21.82 -5.16
CA THR A 120 1.62 20.47 -4.61
C THR A 120 0.27 19.97 -4.09
N CYS A 121 -0.83 20.73 -4.23
CA CYS A 121 -2.17 20.23 -3.97
C CYS A 121 -2.72 19.54 -5.22
N ASN A 122 -3.37 18.37 -5.05
CA ASN A 122 -4.01 17.65 -6.16
C ASN A 122 -5.40 18.20 -6.52
N GLY A 123 -5.84 19.30 -5.89
CA GLY A 123 -7.15 19.92 -6.09
C GLY A 123 -8.29 19.30 -5.28
N ARG A 124 -8.04 18.27 -4.47
CA ARG A 124 -9.03 17.66 -3.56
C ARG A 124 -8.80 18.14 -2.13
N VAL A 125 -9.86 18.63 -1.50
CA VAL A 125 -9.79 19.18 -0.14
C VAL A 125 -10.81 18.50 0.77
N GLY A 126 -10.37 18.14 1.97
CA GLY A 126 -11.22 17.75 3.08
C GLY A 126 -11.15 18.72 4.25
N ALA A 127 -11.98 18.52 5.25
CA ALA A 127 -11.98 19.30 6.49
C ALA A 127 -12.08 18.39 7.73
N THR A 128 -11.47 18.81 8.83
CA THR A 128 -11.60 18.11 10.12
C THR A 128 -11.40 19.06 11.28
N GLY A 129 -11.85 18.67 12.47
CA GLY A 129 -11.61 19.45 13.67
C GLY A 129 -12.34 18.91 14.89
N MET A 130 -12.00 19.45 16.06
CA MET A 130 -12.46 18.98 17.36
C MET A 130 -13.22 20.06 18.13
N CYS A 131 -14.31 19.69 18.82
CA CYS A 131 -15.12 20.62 19.61
C CYS A 131 -15.67 21.76 18.73
N LEU A 132 -15.25 23.01 18.99
CA LEU A 132 -15.48 24.16 18.10
C LEU A 132 -15.02 23.84 16.68
N GLY A 133 -13.83 23.26 16.54
CA GLY A 133 -13.28 22.85 15.26
C GLY A 133 -14.11 21.79 14.55
N GLY A 134 -14.87 20.97 15.29
CA GLY A 134 -15.82 20.04 14.68
C GLY A 134 -17.00 20.78 14.05
N HIS A 135 -17.49 21.86 14.69
CA HIS A 135 -18.50 22.73 14.10
C HIS A 135 -17.93 23.53 12.92
N LEU A 136 -16.71 24.04 13.02
CA LEU A 136 -16.06 24.76 11.92
C LEU A 136 -15.75 23.83 10.73
N ALA A 137 -15.38 22.57 10.95
CA ALA A 137 -15.23 21.57 9.88
C ALA A 137 -16.56 21.29 9.19
N TYR A 138 -17.66 21.19 9.96
CA TYR A 138 -19.01 21.08 9.41
C TYR A 138 -19.37 22.30 8.54
N ARG A 139 -19.05 23.51 9.00
CA ARG A 139 -19.28 24.74 8.22
C ARG A 139 -18.40 24.82 6.98
N CYS A 140 -17.14 24.39 7.08
CA CYS A 140 -16.23 24.28 5.93
C CYS A 140 -16.79 23.33 4.87
N ALA A 141 -17.47 22.25 5.27
CA ALA A 141 -18.13 21.32 4.35
C ALA A 141 -19.33 21.93 3.58
N LEU A 142 -19.82 23.12 3.95
CA LEU A 142 -20.81 23.87 3.17
C LEU A 142 -20.20 24.41 1.85
N ASP A 143 -18.88 24.57 1.80
CA ASP A 143 -18.15 24.89 0.58
C ASP A 143 -18.15 23.68 -0.38
N GLN A 144 -18.65 23.88 -1.60
CA GLN A 144 -18.79 22.83 -2.63
C GLN A 144 -17.44 22.19 -3.05
N ARG A 145 -16.33 22.87 -2.76
CA ARG A 145 -14.98 22.39 -3.05
C ARG A 145 -14.52 21.31 -2.06
N VAL A 146 -15.09 21.30 -0.86
CA VAL A 146 -14.76 20.31 0.18
C VAL A 146 -15.46 18.99 -0.12
N LYS A 147 -14.69 17.93 -0.32
CA LYS A 147 -15.19 16.61 -0.75
C LYS A 147 -15.50 15.68 0.40
N ALA A 148 -14.90 15.91 1.56
CA ALA A 148 -15.17 15.14 2.77
C ALA A 148 -14.90 15.96 4.03
N ALA A 149 -15.65 15.70 5.11
CA ALA A 149 -15.33 16.27 6.41
C ALA A 149 -15.57 15.32 7.59
N VAL A 150 -14.67 15.35 8.56
CA VAL A 150 -14.74 14.55 9.80
C VAL A 150 -14.89 15.49 10.99
N CYS A 151 -16.03 15.43 11.67
CA CYS A 151 -16.38 16.37 12.72
C CYS A 151 -16.35 15.65 14.08
N TYR A 152 -15.34 15.95 14.91
CA TYR A 152 -15.19 15.37 16.24
C TYR A 152 -15.93 16.21 17.28
N PHE A 153 -16.95 15.62 17.90
CA PHE A 153 -17.80 16.16 18.96
C PHE A 153 -18.15 17.63 18.73
N ALA A 154 -18.68 17.89 17.53
CA ALA A 154 -19.03 19.22 17.05
C ALA A 154 -20.08 19.87 17.96
N THR A 155 -19.63 20.81 18.80
CA THR A 155 -20.49 21.49 19.76
C THR A 155 -21.37 22.52 19.07
N ASP A 156 -22.40 23.01 19.77
CA ASP A 156 -23.21 24.17 19.36
C ASP A 156 -24.07 24.03 18.09
N ILE A 157 -23.84 23.03 17.22
CA ILE A 157 -24.64 22.77 16.00
C ILE A 157 -26.15 22.63 16.33
N HIS A 158 -26.46 21.83 17.35
CA HIS A 158 -27.84 21.54 17.75
C HIS A 158 -28.54 22.72 18.46
N SER A 159 -27.76 23.58 19.13
CA SER A 159 -28.26 24.72 19.91
C SER A 159 -28.22 26.05 19.15
N LYS A 160 -27.60 26.08 17.96
CA LYS A 160 -27.41 27.27 17.11
C LYS A 160 -26.60 28.39 17.76
N THR A 161 -25.79 28.04 18.76
CA THR A 161 -25.15 29.02 19.65
C THR A 161 -23.81 29.53 19.15
N LEU A 162 -23.33 29.09 17.98
CA LEU A 162 -22.08 29.60 17.42
C LEU A 162 -22.25 31.06 16.96
N GLY A 163 -21.22 31.85 17.21
CA GLY A 163 -21.08 33.21 16.71
C GLY A 163 -22.02 34.27 17.29
N GLU A 164 -21.80 35.50 16.83
CA GLU A 164 -22.52 36.69 17.27
C GLU A 164 -24.04 36.52 17.12
N GLY A 165 -24.78 36.80 18.20
CA GLY A 165 -26.23 36.66 18.23
C GLY A 165 -26.73 35.24 18.50
N LYS A 166 -25.85 34.23 18.60
CA LYS A 166 -26.21 32.83 18.95
C LYS A 166 -27.39 32.28 18.14
N ASN A 167 -27.33 32.48 16.84
CA ASN A 167 -28.36 32.03 15.91
C ASN A 167 -27.72 31.60 14.58
N ASP A 168 -26.76 30.67 14.65
CA ASP A 168 -26.12 30.14 13.45
C ASP A 168 -27.09 29.30 12.61
N ASP A 169 -26.75 29.18 11.33
CA ASP A 169 -27.55 28.53 10.30
C ASP A 169 -27.00 27.17 9.88
N SER A 170 -26.07 26.56 10.63
CA SER A 170 -25.37 25.35 10.21
C SER A 170 -26.32 24.21 9.84
N LEU A 171 -27.23 23.83 10.73
CA LEU A 171 -28.22 22.77 10.43
C LEU A 171 -29.22 23.17 9.35
N ALA A 172 -29.58 24.46 9.26
CA ALA A 172 -30.50 24.93 8.23
C ALA A 172 -29.89 24.76 6.83
N ARG A 173 -28.58 24.97 6.73
CA ARG A 173 -27.76 24.85 5.51
C ARG A 173 -27.19 23.47 5.27
N ALA A 174 -27.57 22.45 6.04
CA ALA A 174 -27.05 21.08 5.87
C ALA A 174 -27.16 20.55 4.43
N GLY A 175 -28.20 20.92 3.67
CA GLY A 175 -28.39 20.51 2.27
C GLY A 175 -27.40 21.14 1.27
N ASP A 176 -26.66 22.16 1.69
CA ASP A 176 -25.58 22.74 0.89
C ASP A 176 -24.39 21.78 0.82
N ILE A 177 -24.21 20.91 1.81
CA ILE A 177 -23.07 19.98 1.88
C ILE A 177 -23.14 18.96 0.73
N LYS A 178 -22.12 18.96 -0.13
CA LYS A 178 -21.96 17.97 -1.22
C LYS A 178 -20.89 16.92 -0.94
N GLY A 179 -19.97 17.23 -0.03
CA GLY A 179 -18.98 16.28 0.44
C GLY A 179 -19.59 15.24 1.38
N GLU A 180 -18.85 14.17 1.59
CA GLU A 180 -19.24 13.12 2.53
C GLU A 180 -18.84 13.48 3.98
N LEU A 181 -19.73 13.26 4.95
CA LEU A 181 -19.48 13.60 6.36
C LEU A 181 -19.28 12.38 7.25
N ILE A 182 -18.43 12.51 8.26
CA ILE A 182 -18.46 11.66 9.45
C ILE A 182 -18.67 12.54 10.68
N MET A 183 -19.74 12.28 11.43
CA MET A 183 -20.02 12.93 12.71
C MET A 183 -19.68 11.97 13.85
N ILE A 184 -18.75 12.36 14.74
CA ILE A 184 -18.30 11.51 15.84
C ILE A 184 -18.66 12.17 17.17
N PHE A 185 -19.39 11.49 18.04
CA PHE A 185 -19.77 12.00 19.36
C PHE A 185 -19.49 10.99 20.48
N GLY A 186 -19.21 11.48 21.68
CA GLY A 186 -19.18 10.63 22.88
C GLY A 186 -20.57 10.51 23.49
N LYS A 187 -20.99 9.31 23.90
CA LYS A 187 -22.33 9.12 24.49
C LYS A 187 -22.54 9.86 25.81
N ASN A 188 -21.46 10.08 26.56
CA ASN A 188 -21.48 10.79 27.82
C ASN A 188 -21.18 12.29 27.66
N ASP A 189 -20.99 12.78 26.44
CA ASP A 189 -20.74 14.20 26.19
C ASP A 189 -21.98 15.05 26.54
N ASN A 190 -21.84 15.89 27.57
CA ASN A 190 -22.89 16.79 28.03
C ASN A 190 -23.01 18.08 27.20
N HIS A 191 -22.03 18.40 26.35
CA HIS A 191 -22.10 19.56 25.46
C HIS A 191 -22.98 19.30 24.24
N VAL A 192 -23.19 18.02 23.88
CA VAL A 192 -24.13 17.62 22.83
C VAL A 192 -24.99 16.48 23.39
N PRO A 193 -26.06 16.82 24.14
CA PRO A 193 -26.92 15.83 24.79
C PRO A 193 -27.61 14.93 23.74
N PRO A 194 -28.17 13.78 24.16
CA PRO A 194 -28.82 12.82 23.25
C PRO A 194 -29.79 13.47 22.27
N GLU A 195 -30.64 14.38 22.74
CA GLU A 195 -31.63 15.08 21.94
C GLU A 195 -30.97 15.97 20.88
N GLY A 196 -29.82 16.57 21.20
CA GLY A 196 -29.02 17.35 20.27
C GLY A 196 -28.40 16.48 19.18
N ARG A 197 -27.86 15.31 19.55
CA ARG A 197 -27.31 14.34 18.59
C ARG A 197 -28.39 13.77 17.68
N ASP A 198 -29.55 13.46 18.22
CA ASP A 198 -30.70 12.99 17.45
C ASP A 198 -31.22 14.06 16.50
N LEU A 199 -31.27 15.33 16.91
CA LEU A 199 -31.61 16.45 16.04
C LEU A 199 -30.65 16.58 14.86
N ILE A 200 -29.34 16.50 15.11
CA ILE A 200 -28.31 16.56 14.05
C ILE A 200 -28.51 15.39 13.09
N ARG A 201 -28.57 14.15 13.60
CA ARG A 201 -28.75 12.94 12.78
C ARG A 201 -30.01 12.99 11.93
N LYS A 202 -31.14 13.36 12.53
CA LYS A 202 -32.43 13.50 11.86
C LYS A 202 -32.35 14.55 10.74
N THR A 203 -31.80 15.72 11.02
CA THR A 203 -31.70 16.81 10.05
C THR A 203 -30.83 16.40 8.85
N LEU A 204 -29.71 15.72 9.08
CA LEU A 204 -28.84 15.23 8.00
C LEU A 204 -29.55 14.22 7.10
N HIS A 205 -30.33 13.30 7.68
CA HIS A 205 -31.17 12.38 6.89
C HIS A 205 -32.25 13.12 6.09
N GLU A 206 -32.99 14.05 6.71
CA GLU A 206 -34.05 14.81 6.04
C GLU A 206 -33.53 15.67 4.89
N LYS A 207 -32.28 16.14 4.99
CA LYS A 207 -31.61 16.94 3.97
C LYS A 207 -30.86 16.12 2.93
N GLY A 208 -30.89 14.78 3.04
CA GLY A 208 -30.25 13.88 2.09
C GLY A 208 -28.74 13.98 2.04
N VAL A 209 -28.09 14.40 3.14
CA VAL A 209 -26.63 14.48 3.22
C VAL A 209 -26.07 13.06 3.26
N LEU A 210 -24.95 12.82 2.58
CA LEU A 210 -24.22 11.56 2.70
C LEU A 210 -23.34 11.61 3.96
N PHE A 211 -23.68 10.82 4.97
CA PHE A 211 -22.93 10.84 6.23
C PHE A 211 -22.87 9.48 6.93
N SER A 212 -21.81 9.30 7.72
CA SER A 212 -21.75 8.32 8.81
C SER A 212 -21.87 9.02 10.16
N PHE A 213 -22.48 8.35 11.13
CA PHE A 213 -22.70 8.90 12.47
C PHE A 213 -22.24 7.89 13.50
N TYR A 214 -21.20 8.23 14.27
CA TYR A 214 -20.60 7.34 15.25
C TYR A 214 -20.75 7.91 16.66
N GLU A 215 -21.31 7.11 17.56
CA GLU A 215 -21.48 7.45 18.97
C GLU A 215 -20.68 6.50 19.84
N VAL A 216 -19.57 6.99 20.38
CA VAL A 216 -18.67 6.20 21.20
C VAL A 216 -19.28 5.97 22.58
N ALA A 217 -19.45 4.69 22.94
CA ALA A 217 -19.91 4.32 24.28
C ALA A 217 -18.92 4.83 25.34
N TRP A 218 -19.46 5.34 26.45
CA TRP A 218 -18.71 5.83 27.63
C TRP A 218 -17.80 7.05 27.42
N ALA A 219 -17.53 7.47 26.18
CA ALA A 219 -16.67 8.62 25.91
C ALA A 219 -17.32 9.95 26.30
N GLN A 220 -16.52 10.81 26.93
CA GLN A 220 -16.84 12.17 27.34
C GLN A 220 -16.29 13.20 26.34
N HIS A 221 -16.67 14.47 26.46
CA HIS A 221 -16.13 15.52 25.60
C HIS A 221 -14.59 15.59 25.59
N ALA A 222 -13.99 15.82 24.43
CA ALA A 222 -12.53 15.86 24.23
C ALA A 222 -11.80 14.53 24.49
N PHE A 223 -12.46 13.38 24.25
CA PHE A 223 -11.88 12.05 24.46
C PHE A 223 -10.68 11.71 23.56
N ILE A 224 -10.42 12.48 22.49
CA ILE A 224 -9.23 12.32 21.63
C ILE A 224 -8.09 13.28 21.97
N ARG A 225 -8.28 14.17 22.94
CA ARG A 225 -7.27 15.16 23.31
C ARG A 225 -6.29 14.52 24.29
N ASP A 226 -5.06 14.31 23.83
CA ASP A 226 -3.99 13.63 24.58
C ASP A 226 -3.32 14.52 25.64
N GLU A 227 -3.72 15.78 25.75
CA GLU A 227 -3.17 16.75 26.71
C GLU A 227 -4.28 17.49 27.47
N LEU A 228 -4.14 17.59 28.79
CA LEU A 228 -5.03 18.38 29.66
C LEU A 228 -6.54 18.16 29.38
N SER A 229 -6.93 16.91 29.14
CA SER A 229 -8.30 16.48 28.82
C SER A 229 -9.14 16.13 30.05
N LYS A 230 -8.68 16.48 31.26
CA LYS A 230 -9.36 16.17 32.54
C LYS A 230 -9.64 14.66 32.72
N GLY A 231 -8.69 13.81 32.29
CA GLY A 231 -8.77 12.35 32.41
C GLY A 231 -9.73 11.68 31.43
N ARG A 232 -10.09 12.37 30.33
CA ARG A 232 -11.07 11.87 29.34
C ARG A 232 -10.42 11.21 28.12
N TYR A 233 -9.12 11.39 27.94
CA TYR A 233 -8.39 10.82 26.82
C TYR A 233 -8.49 9.30 26.82
N ASP A 234 -8.90 8.73 25.70
CA ASP A 234 -8.87 7.29 25.45
C ASP A 234 -8.08 6.99 24.17
N PRO A 235 -6.88 6.41 24.26
CA PRO A 235 -6.02 6.16 23.10
C PRO A 235 -6.60 5.13 22.13
N ALA A 236 -7.35 4.13 22.62
CA ALA A 236 -7.92 3.09 21.78
C ALA A 236 -9.06 3.65 20.93
N ILE A 237 -9.95 4.42 21.54
CA ILE A 237 -11.01 5.14 20.84
C ILE A 237 -10.41 6.17 19.88
N SER A 238 -9.40 6.92 20.31
CA SER A 238 -8.72 7.92 19.47
C SER A 238 -8.18 7.29 18.20
N LYS A 239 -7.54 6.12 18.30
CA LYS A 239 -7.08 5.34 17.15
C LYS A 239 -8.25 4.98 16.22
N VAL A 240 -9.33 4.40 16.75
CA VAL A 240 -10.51 4.03 15.94
C VAL A 240 -11.08 5.23 15.19
N CYS A 241 -11.22 6.37 15.86
CA CYS A 241 -11.76 7.57 15.24
C CYS A 241 -10.78 8.20 14.24
N PHE A 242 -9.47 7.97 14.39
CA PHE A 242 -8.46 8.36 13.40
C PHE A 242 -8.50 7.46 12.17
N GLU A 243 -8.68 6.15 12.33
CA GLU A 243 -8.86 5.23 11.21
C GLU A 243 -10.11 5.56 10.39
N MET A 244 -11.22 5.98 11.03
CA MET A 244 -12.41 6.47 10.32
C MET A 244 -12.10 7.70 9.46
N LEU A 245 -11.22 8.60 9.93
CA LEU A 245 -10.77 9.75 9.16
C LEU A 245 -9.92 9.34 7.96
N LEU A 246 -8.96 8.43 8.17
CA LEU A 246 -8.10 7.94 7.09
C LEU A 246 -8.89 7.16 6.04
N GLU A 247 -9.88 6.38 6.46
CA GLU A 247 -10.76 5.64 5.56
C GLU A 247 -11.54 6.61 4.66
N LEU A 248 -12.24 7.58 5.25
CA LEU A 248 -13.00 8.59 4.50
C LEU A 248 -12.10 9.39 3.54
N PHE A 249 -10.99 9.91 4.05
CA PHE A 249 -10.09 10.75 3.24
C PHE A 249 -9.38 9.93 2.17
N GLY A 250 -9.00 8.68 2.47
CA GLY A 250 -8.39 7.77 1.51
C GLY A 250 -9.32 7.48 0.33
N ARG A 251 -10.61 7.21 0.61
CA ARG A 251 -11.59 6.93 -0.46
C ARG A 251 -11.99 8.17 -1.27
N THR A 252 -12.07 9.35 -0.64
CA THR A 252 -12.63 10.56 -1.28
C THR A 252 -11.58 11.50 -1.86
N LEU A 253 -10.40 11.61 -1.23
CA LEU A 253 -9.38 12.62 -1.56
C LEU A 253 -8.18 12.07 -2.35
N LYS A 254 -8.04 10.73 -2.49
CA LYS A 254 -7.02 9.94 -3.20
C LYS A 254 -5.70 10.66 -3.56
N LEU A 255 -4.59 10.15 -3.02
CA LEU A 255 -3.23 10.62 -3.37
C LEU A 255 -2.91 10.46 -4.86
N ASP A 256 -2.21 11.45 -5.41
CA ASP A 256 -1.63 11.45 -6.75
C ASP A 256 -0.10 11.61 -6.63
N LEU A 257 0.63 10.54 -6.93
CA LEU A 257 2.09 10.53 -6.79
C LEU A 257 2.80 11.37 -7.86
N GLY A 258 2.08 11.78 -8.93
CA GLY A 258 2.67 12.45 -10.08
C GLY A 258 3.71 11.59 -10.80
N ASP A 259 4.45 12.21 -11.71
CA ASP A 259 5.54 11.55 -12.43
C ASP A 259 6.73 11.27 -11.50
N HIS A 260 7.29 10.07 -11.60
CA HIS A 260 8.54 9.67 -10.95
C HIS A 260 9.70 10.60 -11.40
N ASP A 261 10.66 10.91 -10.52
CA ASP A 261 11.78 11.81 -10.82
C ASP A 261 12.89 11.18 -11.69
N GLY A 262 12.64 9.98 -12.23
CA GLY A 262 13.60 9.19 -12.99
C GLY A 262 14.84 8.72 -12.23
N LYS A 263 14.94 8.94 -10.91
CA LYS A 263 16.07 8.48 -10.10
C LYS A 263 15.73 7.16 -9.46
N GLU A 264 16.37 6.11 -9.94
CA GLU A 264 16.21 4.77 -9.40
C GLU A 264 16.63 4.72 -7.92
N LEU A 265 15.72 4.23 -7.06
CA LEU A 265 16.01 4.03 -5.65
C LEU A 265 16.84 2.76 -5.51
N LYS A 266 18.17 2.92 -5.48
CA LYS A 266 19.16 1.83 -5.41
C LYS A 266 19.14 0.97 -4.12
N ILE A 267 18.12 1.10 -3.28
CA ILE A 267 17.99 0.34 -2.02
C ILE A 267 17.46 -1.08 -2.31
N GLU A 268 16.62 -1.24 -3.33
CA GLU A 268 15.99 -2.53 -3.68
C GLU A 268 16.99 -3.51 -4.34
N ASP A 269 17.98 -2.97 -5.05
CA ASP A 269 18.99 -3.72 -5.79
C ASP A 269 19.91 -4.56 -4.89
N GLY A 270 20.34 -3.98 -3.76
CA GLY A 270 21.19 -4.68 -2.80
C GLY A 270 20.47 -5.84 -2.11
N PHE A 271 19.19 -5.66 -1.78
CA PHE A 271 18.37 -6.70 -1.17
C PHE A 271 18.14 -7.87 -2.14
N THR A 272 17.85 -7.55 -3.41
CA THR A 272 17.64 -8.54 -4.46
C THR A 272 18.91 -9.37 -4.70
N ALA A 273 20.09 -8.75 -4.70
CA ALA A 273 21.36 -9.46 -4.86
C ALA A 273 21.63 -10.47 -3.71
N VAL A 274 21.34 -10.08 -2.46
CA VAL A 274 21.44 -10.97 -1.30
C VAL A 274 20.45 -12.13 -1.40
N HIS A 275 19.22 -11.86 -1.85
CA HIS A 275 18.18 -12.88 -2.01
C HIS A 275 18.56 -13.92 -3.07
N VAL A 276 19.06 -13.49 -4.23
CA VAL A 276 19.55 -14.39 -5.30
C VAL A 276 20.69 -15.28 -4.79
N ALA A 277 21.64 -14.71 -4.05
CA ALA A 277 22.74 -15.46 -3.44
C ALA A 277 22.26 -16.50 -2.41
N ALA A 278 21.26 -16.14 -1.60
CA ALA A 278 20.67 -17.04 -0.61
C ALA A 278 20.00 -18.24 -1.28
N ILE A 279 19.25 -18.05 -2.37
CA ILE A 279 18.60 -19.14 -3.11
C ILE A 279 19.63 -20.16 -3.62
N THR A 280 20.70 -19.68 -4.26
CA THR A 280 21.77 -20.55 -4.79
C THR A 280 22.46 -21.34 -3.68
N ALA A 281 22.80 -20.69 -2.57
CA ALA A 281 23.43 -21.33 -1.42
C ALA A 281 22.50 -22.36 -0.75
N THR A 282 21.22 -22.03 -0.57
CA THR A 282 20.24 -22.93 0.06
C THR A 282 20.00 -24.18 -0.78
N CYS A 283 19.89 -24.06 -2.11
CA CYS A 283 19.71 -25.23 -2.98
C CYS A 283 20.95 -26.15 -2.98
N TRP A 284 22.14 -25.56 -2.83
CA TRP A 284 23.38 -26.32 -2.65
C TRP A 284 23.42 -27.04 -1.30
N ILE A 285 23.02 -26.39 -0.21
CA ILE A 285 22.91 -27.01 1.12
C ILE A 285 21.93 -28.20 1.06
N LEU A 286 20.76 -28.02 0.43
CA LEU A 286 19.79 -29.09 0.23
C LEU A 286 20.41 -30.31 -0.46
N LEU A 287 21.11 -30.09 -1.58
CA LEU A 287 21.80 -31.16 -2.30
C LEU A 287 22.84 -31.88 -1.42
N LEU A 288 23.67 -31.14 -0.70
CA LEU A 288 24.67 -31.74 0.18
C LEU A 288 24.03 -32.51 1.33
N ASN A 289 22.88 -32.06 1.85
CA ASN A 289 22.14 -32.78 2.87
C ASN A 289 21.71 -34.18 2.39
N ALA A 290 21.20 -34.29 1.16
CA ALA A 290 20.86 -35.60 0.58
C ALA A 290 22.08 -36.52 0.42
N LEU A 291 23.29 -35.97 0.22
CA LEU A 291 24.52 -36.76 0.16
C LEU A 291 24.97 -37.25 1.55
N VAL A 292 24.79 -36.43 2.59
CA VAL A 292 25.07 -36.83 3.98
C VAL A 292 24.16 -37.97 4.42
N GLY A 293 22.92 -38.03 3.93
CA GLY A 293 21.99 -39.13 4.18
C GLY A 293 22.54 -40.52 3.82
N PHE A 294 23.46 -40.62 2.85
CA PHE A 294 24.12 -41.90 2.50
C PHE A 294 25.24 -42.31 3.48
N GLN A 295 25.49 -41.52 4.53
CA GLN A 295 26.48 -41.78 5.57
C GLN A 295 27.92 -41.94 5.04
N PHE A 296 28.26 -41.29 3.92
CA PHE A 296 29.64 -41.24 3.42
C PHE A 296 30.57 -40.43 4.35
N LEU A 297 30.00 -39.48 5.07
CA LEU A 297 30.62 -38.68 6.11
C LEU A 297 29.66 -38.67 7.30
N ASP A 298 30.19 -38.76 8.52
CA ASP A 298 29.39 -38.71 9.73
C ASP A 298 28.67 -37.35 9.84
N ASP A 299 27.34 -37.41 9.96
CA ASP A 299 26.50 -36.23 10.14
C ASP A 299 26.82 -35.53 11.47
N GLY A 300 26.71 -34.21 11.49
CA GLY A 300 27.01 -33.36 12.65
C GLY A 300 28.49 -33.26 13.04
N THR A 301 29.41 -33.92 12.33
CA THR A 301 30.84 -33.71 12.56
C THR A 301 31.29 -32.31 12.13
N PRO A 302 32.34 -31.74 12.76
CA PRO A 302 32.90 -30.46 12.32
C PRO A 302 33.31 -30.46 10.84
N VAL A 303 33.70 -31.62 10.31
CA VAL A 303 34.10 -31.78 8.91
C VAL A 303 32.90 -31.68 7.97
N SER A 304 31.79 -32.38 8.25
CA SER A 304 30.57 -32.31 7.42
C SER A 304 29.92 -30.92 7.50
N LEU A 305 29.83 -30.35 8.70
CA LEU A 305 29.36 -28.98 8.94
C LEU A 305 30.22 -27.94 8.18
N SER A 306 31.55 -28.04 8.29
CA SER A 306 32.45 -27.09 7.62
C SER A 306 32.38 -27.23 6.10
N LEU A 307 32.27 -28.46 5.58
CA LEU A 307 32.12 -28.69 4.14
C LEU A 307 30.86 -28.01 3.60
N ILE A 308 29.72 -28.19 4.28
CA ILE A 308 28.44 -27.61 3.88
C ILE A 308 28.49 -26.08 3.97
N LEU A 309 28.88 -25.53 5.12
CA LEU A 309 28.89 -24.09 5.35
C LEU A 309 29.93 -23.35 4.50
N ALA A 310 31.14 -23.88 4.35
CA ALA A 310 32.18 -23.23 3.56
C ALA A 310 31.84 -23.23 2.07
N SER A 311 31.37 -24.36 1.53
CA SER A 311 30.99 -24.44 0.12
C SER A 311 29.73 -23.61 -0.21
N ALA A 312 28.75 -23.58 0.70
CA ALA A 312 27.60 -22.68 0.58
C ALA A 312 28.02 -21.20 0.67
N GLY A 313 28.94 -20.86 1.56
CA GLY A 313 29.50 -19.50 1.69
C GLY A 313 30.22 -19.04 0.42
N VAL A 314 30.98 -19.92 -0.23
CA VAL A 314 31.61 -19.62 -1.53
C VAL A 314 30.56 -19.32 -2.60
N LEU A 315 29.49 -20.11 -2.68
CA LEU A 315 28.41 -19.88 -3.63
C LEU A 315 27.61 -18.62 -3.32
N PHE A 316 27.36 -18.33 -2.03
CA PHE A 316 26.68 -17.12 -1.59
C PHE A 316 27.50 -15.88 -1.95
N ILE A 317 28.78 -15.83 -1.61
CA ILE A 317 29.66 -14.70 -1.90
C ILE A 317 29.85 -14.55 -3.41
N GLY A 318 30.08 -15.64 -4.14
CA GLY A 318 30.28 -15.60 -5.59
C GLY A 318 29.04 -15.12 -6.34
N THR A 319 27.87 -15.67 -6.01
CA THR A 319 26.59 -15.27 -6.64
C THR A 319 26.21 -13.84 -6.24
N GLY A 320 26.38 -13.50 -4.96
CA GLY A 320 26.11 -12.16 -4.44
C GLY A 320 27.01 -11.10 -5.08
N TYR A 321 28.29 -11.42 -5.29
CA TYR A 321 29.21 -10.54 -6.01
C TYR A 321 28.74 -10.29 -7.45
N ILE A 322 28.38 -11.34 -8.19
CA ILE A 322 27.90 -11.20 -9.57
C ILE A 322 26.61 -10.38 -9.60
N ALA A 323 25.67 -10.63 -8.68
CA ALA A 323 24.41 -9.92 -8.60
C ALA A 323 24.59 -8.43 -8.21
N LEU A 324 25.45 -8.13 -7.24
CA LEU A 324 25.77 -6.76 -6.83
C LEU A 324 26.53 -6.00 -7.92
N ASP A 325 27.51 -6.61 -8.56
CA ASP A 325 28.23 -5.98 -9.67
C ASP A 325 27.31 -5.73 -10.85
N THR A 326 26.41 -6.68 -11.14
CA THR A 326 25.37 -6.46 -12.14
C THR A 326 24.54 -5.25 -11.74
N ALA A 327 23.95 -5.22 -10.54
CA ALA A 327 23.02 -4.17 -10.13
C ALA A 327 23.67 -2.77 -9.98
N PHE A 328 24.90 -2.70 -9.47
CA PHE A 328 25.58 -1.42 -9.19
C PHE A 328 26.60 -1.00 -10.26
N SER A 329 26.95 -1.88 -11.20
CA SER A 329 27.91 -1.62 -12.28
C SER A 329 29.24 -1.06 -11.77
N TRP A 330 29.76 -1.59 -10.64
CA TRP A 330 30.97 -1.03 -10.01
C TRP A 330 32.26 -1.36 -10.77
N THR A 331 32.28 -2.43 -11.59
CA THR A 331 33.45 -2.91 -12.34
C THR A 331 33.26 -2.73 -13.84
N GLY A 332 32.02 -2.53 -14.28
CA GLY A 332 31.62 -2.49 -15.68
C GLY A 332 31.65 -3.86 -16.40
N HIS A 333 31.98 -4.95 -15.72
CA HIS A 333 32.17 -6.26 -16.36
C HIS A 333 30.85 -6.84 -16.91
N PHE A 334 29.75 -6.65 -16.18
CA PHE A 334 28.42 -7.17 -16.55
C PHE A 334 27.54 -6.16 -17.28
N ASP A 335 28.07 -5.01 -17.70
CA ASP A 335 27.30 -3.91 -18.31
C ASP A 335 26.63 -4.29 -19.63
N SER A 336 27.17 -5.30 -20.31
CA SER A 336 26.53 -5.91 -21.49
C SER A 336 25.11 -6.44 -21.20
N SER A 337 24.76 -6.66 -19.94
CA SER A 337 23.41 -7.03 -19.49
C SER A 337 22.41 -5.87 -19.61
N TYR A 338 22.87 -4.60 -19.60
CA TYR A 338 22.02 -3.41 -19.72
C TYR A 338 21.82 -2.94 -21.16
N HIS A 339 22.72 -3.33 -22.06
CA HIS A 339 22.76 -2.84 -23.42
C HIS A 339 22.60 -4.00 -24.41
N GLY A 340 21.36 -4.45 -24.62
CA GLY A 340 21.06 -5.54 -25.56
C GLY A 340 19.79 -6.32 -25.22
N GLN A 341 19.84 -7.65 -25.34
CA GLN A 341 18.72 -8.56 -25.05
C GLN A 341 18.56 -8.89 -23.55
N ASN A 342 19.05 -8.04 -22.65
CA ASN A 342 19.00 -8.23 -21.18
C ASN A 342 19.51 -9.61 -20.74
N ARG A 343 20.72 -9.99 -21.17
CA ARG A 343 21.29 -11.33 -20.95
C ARG A 343 22.45 -11.31 -19.96
N ASN A 344 22.23 -11.84 -18.76
CA ASN A 344 23.30 -12.18 -17.82
C ASN A 344 23.39 -13.70 -17.66
N ILE A 345 24.35 -14.32 -18.36
CA ILE A 345 24.51 -15.79 -18.38
C ILE A 345 24.92 -16.31 -17.00
N GLY A 346 25.76 -15.57 -16.27
CA GLY A 346 26.23 -15.94 -14.94
C GLY A 346 25.06 -16.04 -13.95
N LEU A 347 24.23 -15.00 -13.88
CA LEU A 347 23.02 -15.02 -13.05
C LEU A 347 22.02 -16.06 -13.52
N TYR A 348 21.78 -16.20 -14.83
CA TYR A 348 20.89 -17.25 -15.35
C TYR A 348 21.32 -18.66 -14.89
N VAL A 349 22.61 -18.97 -14.97
CA VAL A 349 23.12 -20.28 -14.54
C VAL A 349 23.01 -20.43 -13.03
N LEU A 350 23.46 -19.43 -12.25
CA LEU A 350 23.54 -19.55 -10.78
C LEU A 350 22.18 -19.45 -10.08
N TYR A 351 21.24 -18.69 -10.64
CA TYR A 351 19.91 -18.49 -10.07
C TYR A 351 18.88 -19.50 -10.59
N GLN A 352 18.95 -19.88 -11.87
CA GLN A 352 17.91 -20.72 -12.48
C GLN A 352 18.38 -22.16 -12.72
N LEU A 353 19.47 -22.34 -13.47
CA LEU A 353 19.88 -23.67 -13.94
C LEU A 353 20.46 -24.52 -12.82
N PHE A 354 21.41 -23.96 -12.06
CA PHE A 354 22.12 -24.67 -11.00
C PHE A 354 21.18 -25.09 -9.86
N PRO A 355 20.32 -24.20 -9.31
CA PRO A 355 19.33 -24.59 -8.31
C PRO A 355 18.38 -25.69 -8.80
N LEU A 356 17.92 -25.62 -10.05
CA LEU A 356 17.09 -26.68 -10.63
C LEU A 356 17.81 -28.03 -10.67
N VAL A 357 19.08 -28.05 -11.09
CA VAL A 357 19.90 -29.27 -11.08
C VAL A 357 20.05 -29.80 -9.64
N CYS A 358 20.37 -28.94 -8.68
CA CYS A 358 20.48 -29.32 -7.27
C CYS A 358 19.19 -29.97 -6.76
N LEU A 359 18.02 -29.38 -7.04
CA LEU A 359 16.72 -29.90 -6.61
C LEU A 359 16.37 -31.24 -7.27
N VAL A 360 16.67 -31.41 -8.57
CA VAL A 360 16.43 -32.67 -9.27
C VAL A 360 17.33 -33.78 -8.72
N VAL A 361 18.62 -33.49 -8.51
CA VAL A 361 19.55 -34.46 -7.95
C VAL A 361 19.18 -34.80 -6.51
N PHE A 362 18.82 -33.81 -5.70
CA PHE A 362 18.28 -34.00 -4.35
C PHE A 362 17.09 -34.96 -4.37
N TYR A 363 16.08 -34.70 -5.20
CA TYR A 363 14.89 -35.56 -5.32
C TYR A 363 15.27 -37.01 -5.66
N VAL A 364 16.19 -37.21 -6.61
CA VAL A 364 16.63 -38.54 -7.02
C VAL A 364 17.38 -39.26 -5.90
N LEU A 365 18.30 -38.56 -5.23
CA LEU A 365 19.09 -39.12 -4.13
C LEU A 365 18.21 -39.54 -2.95
N GLU A 366 17.30 -38.67 -2.51
CA GLU A 366 16.34 -38.96 -1.44
C GLU A 366 15.39 -40.10 -1.82
N SER A 367 14.92 -40.14 -3.07
CA SER A 367 14.10 -41.25 -3.56
C SER A 367 14.84 -42.59 -3.48
N VAL A 368 16.13 -42.60 -3.83
CA VAL A 368 16.97 -43.81 -3.73
C VAL A 368 17.17 -44.18 -2.28
N LEU A 369 17.49 -43.22 -1.41
CA LEU A 369 17.68 -43.45 0.02
C LEU A 369 16.43 -44.08 0.65
N VAL A 370 15.27 -43.49 0.44
CA VAL A 370 13.99 -43.96 1.00
C VAL A 370 13.60 -45.34 0.46
N LEU A 371 13.63 -45.54 -0.87
CA LEU A 371 13.13 -46.77 -1.48
C LEU A 371 14.12 -47.93 -1.41
N ARG A 372 15.43 -47.67 -1.46
CA ARG A 372 16.46 -48.71 -1.52
C ARG A 372 17.16 -48.95 -0.21
N VAL A 373 17.40 -47.91 0.58
CA VAL A 373 18.12 -48.02 1.86
C VAL A 373 17.14 -48.27 2.99
N LEU A 374 16.12 -47.42 3.15
CA LEU A 374 15.13 -47.54 4.23
C LEU A 374 14.05 -48.60 3.92
N GLY A 375 13.67 -48.76 2.65
CA GLY A 375 12.62 -49.70 2.24
C GLY A 375 11.20 -49.24 2.59
N GLU A 376 11.02 -47.97 2.96
CA GLU A 376 9.74 -47.37 3.32
C GLU A 376 9.14 -46.61 2.12
N THR A 377 7.81 -46.66 1.99
CA THR A 377 7.11 -46.01 0.86
C THR A 377 6.31 -44.78 1.27
N LYS A 378 6.01 -44.61 2.55
CA LYS A 378 5.23 -43.46 3.05
C LYS A 378 5.96 -42.12 2.88
N PRO A 379 7.27 -41.99 3.18
CA PRO A 379 7.97 -40.71 3.02
C PRO A 379 7.95 -40.18 1.57
N MET A 380 7.88 -41.08 0.58
CA MET A 380 7.80 -40.70 -0.84
C MET A 380 6.59 -39.83 -1.17
N ILE A 381 5.46 -39.98 -0.45
CA ILE A 381 4.27 -39.14 -0.67
C ILE A 381 4.62 -37.67 -0.40
N TYR A 382 5.33 -37.40 0.70
CA TYR A 382 5.73 -36.05 1.08
C TYR A 382 6.78 -35.48 0.11
N LEU A 383 7.79 -36.28 -0.26
CA LEU A 383 8.81 -35.85 -1.21
C LEU A 383 8.22 -35.51 -2.60
N THR A 384 7.32 -36.34 -3.12
CA THR A 384 6.64 -36.08 -4.39
C THR A 384 5.69 -34.88 -4.29
N LEU A 385 4.96 -34.74 -3.18
CA LEU A 385 4.08 -33.58 -2.96
C LEU A 385 4.88 -32.27 -2.91
N ALA A 386 6.03 -32.25 -2.23
CA ALA A 386 6.90 -31.08 -2.19
C ALA A 386 7.38 -30.68 -3.60
N GLY A 387 7.80 -31.66 -4.41
CA GLY A 387 8.19 -31.42 -5.81
C GLY A 387 7.05 -30.88 -6.67
N LEU A 388 5.83 -31.38 -6.49
CA LEU A 388 4.63 -30.88 -7.18
C LEU A 388 4.29 -29.44 -6.78
N LEU A 389 4.32 -29.13 -5.48
CA LEU A 389 4.06 -27.78 -4.96
C LEU A 389 5.07 -26.78 -5.54
N PHE A 390 6.36 -27.12 -5.53
CA PHE A 390 7.39 -26.29 -6.14
C PHE A 390 7.13 -26.08 -7.64
N ALA A 391 6.83 -27.14 -8.40
CA ALA A 391 6.54 -27.06 -9.82
C ALA A 391 5.31 -26.16 -10.12
N ILE A 392 4.25 -26.26 -9.29
CA ILE A 392 3.08 -25.37 -9.37
C ILE A 392 3.51 -23.91 -9.15
N GLY A 393 4.33 -23.63 -8.12
CA GLY A 393 4.88 -22.30 -7.87
C GLY A 393 5.63 -21.73 -9.08
N GLN A 394 6.48 -22.55 -9.72
CA GLN A 394 7.20 -22.13 -10.92
C GLN A 394 6.26 -21.85 -12.12
N ILE A 395 5.17 -22.61 -12.27
CA ILE A 395 4.15 -22.34 -13.30
C ILE A 395 3.47 -20.99 -13.03
N PHE A 396 3.14 -20.69 -11.78
CA PHE A 396 2.57 -19.39 -11.41
C PHE A 396 3.52 -18.25 -11.78
N GLN A 397 4.82 -18.41 -11.49
CA GLN A 397 5.82 -17.39 -11.76
C GLN A 397 6.08 -17.17 -13.26
N TYR A 398 6.28 -18.25 -14.02
CA TYR A 398 6.76 -18.14 -15.41
C TYR A 398 5.65 -18.10 -16.46
N VAL A 399 4.50 -18.71 -16.17
CA VAL A 399 3.40 -18.86 -17.15
C VAL A 399 2.22 -17.97 -16.79
N ILE A 400 1.75 -18.03 -15.54
CA ILE A 400 0.49 -17.38 -15.14
C ILE A 400 0.70 -15.90 -14.80
N SER A 401 1.90 -15.51 -14.37
CA SER A 401 2.22 -14.16 -13.87
C SER A 401 1.81 -13.03 -14.82
N THR A 402 2.01 -13.19 -16.12
CA THR A 402 1.62 -12.19 -17.13
C THR A 402 0.10 -12.00 -17.20
N HIS A 403 -0.65 -13.09 -17.13
CA HIS A 403 -2.11 -13.07 -17.13
C HIS A 403 -2.68 -12.45 -15.86
N LEU A 404 -2.10 -12.77 -14.69
CA LEU A 404 -2.49 -12.17 -13.41
C LEU A 404 -2.19 -10.66 -13.37
N CYS A 405 -1.02 -10.26 -13.84
CA CYS A 405 -0.60 -8.86 -13.86
C CYS A 405 -1.53 -8.02 -14.76
N GLN A 406 -1.87 -8.54 -15.94
CA GLN A 406 -2.81 -7.88 -16.86
C GLN A 406 -4.24 -7.82 -16.30
N ALA A 407 -4.73 -8.90 -15.69
CA ALA A 407 -6.09 -8.96 -15.16
C ALA A 407 -6.31 -8.07 -13.92
N THR A 408 -5.24 -7.65 -13.24
CA THR A 408 -5.30 -6.88 -11.99
C THR A 408 -4.78 -5.46 -12.12
N ASP A 409 -4.55 -4.97 -13.34
CA ASP A 409 -3.92 -3.67 -13.61
C ASP A 409 -2.59 -3.49 -12.86
N GLY A 410 -1.79 -4.56 -12.79
CA GLY A 410 -0.49 -4.57 -12.12
C GLY A 410 -0.53 -4.66 -10.59
N LYS A 411 -1.70 -4.85 -9.96
CA LYS A 411 -1.81 -4.96 -8.50
C LYS A 411 -1.29 -6.28 -7.94
N ILE A 412 -1.39 -7.37 -8.69
CA ILE A 412 -0.97 -8.72 -8.26
C ILE A 412 -0.19 -9.40 -9.40
N ASN A 413 0.89 -10.10 -9.07
CA ASN A 413 1.67 -10.90 -10.01
C ASN A 413 1.78 -12.36 -9.55
N GLY A 414 2.42 -13.20 -10.37
CA GLY A 414 2.62 -14.62 -10.06
C GLY A 414 3.59 -14.88 -8.91
N ALA A 415 4.41 -13.90 -8.51
CA ALA A 415 5.43 -14.07 -7.46
C ALA A 415 4.77 -14.31 -6.09
N LEU A 416 3.63 -13.68 -5.80
CA LEU A 416 2.87 -13.94 -4.59
C LEU A 416 2.50 -15.42 -4.44
N PHE A 417 2.02 -16.03 -5.53
CA PHE A 417 1.62 -17.44 -5.55
C PHE A 417 2.83 -18.37 -5.56
N GLU A 418 3.88 -18.02 -6.29
CA GLU A 418 5.15 -18.74 -6.26
C GLU A 418 5.67 -18.84 -4.82
N THR A 419 5.74 -17.72 -4.10
CA THR A 419 6.23 -17.70 -2.72
C THR A 419 5.36 -18.55 -1.79
N PHE A 420 4.04 -18.48 -1.96
CA PHE A 420 3.10 -19.30 -1.19
C PHE A 420 3.30 -20.81 -1.43
N PHE A 421 3.37 -21.25 -2.69
CA PHE A 421 3.56 -22.65 -3.02
C PHE A 421 4.97 -23.16 -2.68
N THR A 422 5.99 -22.32 -2.83
CA THR A 422 7.36 -22.61 -2.40
C THR A 422 7.42 -22.80 -0.87
N LEU A 423 6.76 -21.94 -0.08
CA LEU A 423 6.64 -22.11 1.37
C LEU A 423 5.96 -23.44 1.74
N LEU A 424 4.84 -23.78 1.09
CA LEU A 424 4.20 -25.08 1.29
C LEU A 424 5.12 -26.25 0.91
N GLY A 425 5.90 -26.10 -0.16
CA GLY A 425 6.92 -27.07 -0.57
C GLY A 425 7.97 -27.28 0.52
N VAL A 426 8.51 -26.21 1.10
CA VAL A 426 9.48 -26.24 2.22
C VAL A 426 8.89 -26.94 3.43
N VAL A 427 7.67 -26.57 3.84
CA VAL A 427 6.97 -27.23 4.95
C VAL A 427 6.80 -28.73 4.68
N THR A 428 6.51 -29.11 3.44
CA THR A 428 6.36 -30.52 3.07
C THR A 428 7.70 -31.27 3.08
N ILE A 429 8.81 -30.63 2.67
CA ILE A 429 10.17 -31.18 2.83
C ILE A 429 10.52 -31.39 4.30
N TRP A 430 10.11 -30.48 5.20
CA TRP A 430 10.29 -30.67 6.62
C TRP A 430 9.54 -31.89 7.15
N VAL A 431 8.27 -32.06 6.76
CA VAL A 431 7.48 -33.26 7.12
C VAL A 431 8.14 -34.52 6.56
N PHE A 432 8.66 -34.46 5.33
CA PHE A 432 9.44 -35.55 4.74
C PHE A 432 10.65 -35.92 5.61
N TRP A 433 11.49 -34.95 5.98
CA TRP A 433 12.66 -35.20 6.83
C TRP A 433 12.28 -35.75 8.21
N SER A 434 11.28 -35.16 8.86
CA SER A 434 10.75 -35.66 10.14
C SER A 434 10.29 -37.12 10.03
N SER A 435 9.69 -37.51 8.91
CA SER A 435 9.22 -38.88 8.69
C SER A 435 10.32 -39.92 8.47
N ILE A 436 11.55 -39.51 8.15
CA ILE A 436 12.70 -40.41 7.95
C ILE A 436 13.68 -40.38 9.13
N THR A 437 13.54 -39.45 10.08
CA THR A 437 14.44 -39.28 11.23
C THR A 437 13.85 -39.70 12.58
N GLU A 438 12.53 -39.76 12.75
CA GLU A 438 11.92 -40.22 14.01
C GLU A 438 11.70 -41.75 14.02
N ASP A 439 12.53 -42.47 14.78
CA ASP A 439 12.34 -43.88 15.13
C ASP A 439 11.16 -44.06 16.13
N ASP A 440 9.98 -44.41 15.63
CA ASP A 440 8.96 -45.09 16.46
C ASP A 440 9.36 -46.58 16.64
N TRP A 441 10.33 -46.85 17.53
CA TRP A 441 10.69 -48.22 17.91
C TRP A 441 9.81 -48.70 19.09
N PRO A 442 8.99 -49.77 18.95
CA PRO A 442 8.32 -50.38 20.09
C PRO A 442 9.34 -51.17 20.91
N MET A 443 9.83 -50.58 22.00
CA MET A 443 10.74 -51.28 22.92
C MET A 443 10.02 -52.50 23.55
N PRO A 444 10.61 -53.72 23.51
CA PRO A 444 10.05 -54.83 24.25
C PRO A 444 10.15 -54.54 25.75
N ILE A 445 9.05 -54.74 26.47
CA ILE A 445 9.03 -54.66 27.93
C ILE A 445 9.82 -55.86 28.47
N THR A 446 11.14 -55.75 28.59
CA THR A 446 11.94 -56.69 29.37
C THR A 446 11.95 -56.24 30.83
N ALA A 447 11.23 -57.01 31.65
CA ALA A 447 11.36 -56.98 33.09
C ALA A 447 12.79 -57.38 33.50
N GLY A 448 13.48 -56.50 34.23
CA GLY A 448 14.62 -56.87 35.08
C GLY A 448 15.96 -56.16 34.79
N GLY A 449 16.32 -55.24 35.68
CA GLY A 449 17.69 -55.11 36.22
C GLY A 449 18.70 -54.22 35.51
N GLY A 450 19.00 -53.06 36.12
CA GLY A 450 20.32 -52.41 36.10
C GLY A 450 20.58 -51.36 35.01
N SER A 451 20.65 -50.09 35.40
CA SER A 451 21.07 -48.97 34.56
C SER A 451 22.60 -48.89 34.37
N PRO A 452 23.05 -48.41 33.20
CA PRO A 452 24.06 -47.34 33.19
C PRO A 452 23.74 -46.16 32.24
N SER A 453 24.00 -44.96 32.76
CA SER A 453 24.30 -43.65 32.12
C SER A 453 23.60 -43.23 30.81
N ALA A 454 22.60 -42.36 30.95
CA ALA A 454 21.91 -41.61 29.90
C ALA A 454 22.58 -40.25 29.62
N THR A 455 23.81 -40.24 29.09
CA THR A 455 24.54 -38.98 28.79
C THR A 455 25.05 -38.84 27.35
N THR A 456 24.86 -39.83 26.48
CA THR A 456 25.26 -39.76 25.06
C THR A 456 24.08 -39.69 24.09
N GLU A 457 22.87 -40.02 24.55
CA GLU A 457 21.65 -40.12 23.73
C GLU A 457 20.86 -38.79 23.68
N SER A 458 21.09 -37.87 24.62
CA SER A 458 20.47 -36.53 24.63
C SER A 458 21.20 -35.54 23.72
N ASP A 459 22.54 -35.59 23.68
CA ASP A 459 23.38 -34.66 22.88
C ASP A 459 23.25 -34.90 21.37
N THR A 460 23.08 -36.15 20.96
CA THR A 460 22.84 -36.48 19.54
C THR A 460 21.45 -36.02 19.11
N ARG A 461 20.43 -36.15 19.97
CA ARG A 461 19.05 -35.73 19.68
C ARG A 461 18.91 -34.21 19.56
N GLU A 462 19.61 -33.40 20.38
CA GLU A 462 19.67 -31.93 20.22
C GLU A 462 20.41 -31.50 18.94
N MET A 463 21.40 -32.26 18.48
CA MET A 463 22.20 -31.88 17.31
C MET A 463 21.47 -32.09 15.97
N TYR A 464 20.70 -33.18 15.80
CA TYR A 464 19.89 -33.44 14.61
C TYR A 464 18.69 -32.49 14.47
N LEU A 465 18.10 -32.05 15.60
CA LEU A 465 17.06 -31.02 15.64
C LEU A 465 17.62 -29.66 15.18
N ASN A 466 18.84 -29.29 15.61
CA ASN A 466 19.47 -28.04 15.19
C ASN A 466 19.79 -27.98 13.68
N PHE A 467 20.16 -29.10 13.05
CA PHE A 467 20.54 -29.13 11.63
C PHE A 467 19.34 -28.99 10.68
N SER A 468 18.25 -29.71 11.00
CA SER A 468 16.97 -29.61 10.29
C SER A 468 16.32 -28.24 10.51
N GLU A 469 16.41 -27.65 11.71
CA GLU A 469 15.96 -26.29 11.99
C GLU A 469 16.80 -25.21 11.29
N LEU A 470 18.13 -25.38 11.16
CA LEU A 470 18.98 -24.44 10.40
C LEU A 470 18.67 -24.46 8.90
N ALA A 471 18.48 -25.64 8.32
CA ALA A 471 18.08 -25.79 6.93
C ALA A 471 16.68 -25.22 6.70
N LEU A 472 15.75 -25.43 7.64
CA LEU A 472 14.41 -24.86 7.60
C LEU A 472 14.40 -23.34 7.79
N ALA A 473 15.25 -22.81 8.67
CA ALA A 473 15.41 -21.36 8.86
C ALA A 473 16.01 -20.70 7.60
N ALA A 474 16.96 -21.36 6.91
CA ALA A 474 17.52 -20.89 5.65
C ALA A 474 16.50 -20.94 4.49
N LEU A 475 15.65 -21.97 4.43
CA LEU A 475 14.56 -22.10 3.45
C LEU A 475 13.36 -21.19 3.74
N ALA A 476 13.07 -20.93 5.03
CA ALA A 476 12.03 -19.99 5.44
C ALA A 476 12.48 -18.55 5.19
N ALA A 477 13.75 -18.21 5.44
CA ALA A 477 14.30 -16.88 5.19
C ALA A 477 14.27 -16.49 3.69
N THR A 478 14.39 -17.45 2.76
CA THR A 478 14.24 -17.17 1.32
C THR A 478 12.78 -16.98 0.90
N SER A 479 11.81 -17.58 1.61
CA SER A 479 10.37 -17.42 1.32
C SER A 479 9.74 -16.12 1.85
N VAL A 480 10.43 -15.36 2.72
CA VAL A 480 9.89 -14.12 3.34
C VAL A 480 10.24 -12.86 2.53
N ALA A 481 11.02 -12.99 1.47
CA ALA A 481 11.47 -11.88 0.64
C ALA A 481 10.78 -11.93 -0.74
N ALA A 482 9.56 -11.40 -0.82
CA ALA A 482 9.00 -10.98 -2.11
C ALA A 482 9.78 -9.74 -2.57
N ALA A 483 10.97 -9.94 -3.16
CA ALA A 483 11.64 -8.88 -3.89
C ALA A 483 10.90 -8.67 -5.22
N PRO A 484 10.53 -7.43 -5.60
CA PRO A 484 10.06 -7.17 -6.95
C PRO A 484 11.16 -7.60 -7.93
N ASN A 485 10.79 -8.32 -8.99
CA ASN A 485 11.69 -8.64 -10.11
C ASN A 485 12.09 -7.34 -10.82
N SER A 486 13.01 -6.55 -10.26
CA SER A 486 13.55 -5.32 -10.87
C SER A 486 14.79 -5.57 -11.72
N LEU A 487 15.47 -6.72 -11.56
CA LEU A 487 16.69 -7.06 -12.32
C LEU A 487 16.47 -7.37 -13.81
N THR A 488 15.21 -7.37 -14.25
CA THR A 488 14.89 -7.23 -15.67
C THR A 488 13.76 -6.22 -15.77
N THR A 489 14.09 -5.00 -16.15
CA THR A 489 13.13 -4.13 -16.84
C THR A 489 12.63 -4.90 -18.07
N ARG A 490 11.49 -5.58 -17.93
CA ARG A 490 10.57 -5.70 -19.05
C ARG A 490 9.82 -4.39 -19.05
N ASP A 491 10.43 -3.37 -19.64
CA ASP A 491 9.61 -2.38 -20.34
C ASP A 491 8.67 -3.21 -21.22
N PRO A 492 7.34 -3.12 -21.07
CA PRO A 492 6.47 -3.71 -22.06
C PRO A 492 6.85 -3.01 -23.37
N PRO A 493 7.36 -3.72 -24.39
CA PRO A 493 7.45 -3.09 -25.69
C PRO A 493 6.01 -2.68 -26.02
N ALA A 494 5.78 -1.38 -26.21
CA ALA A 494 4.61 -0.87 -26.90
C ALA A 494 4.68 -1.39 -28.35
N GLY A 495 4.48 -2.69 -28.50
CA GLY A 495 4.55 -3.40 -29.76
C GLY A 495 3.23 -3.22 -30.47
N THR A 496 3.31 -2.96 -31.77
CA THR A 496 2.19 -2.93 -32.71
C THR A 496 1.24 -4.14 -32.57
N ASP A 497 1.74 -5.28 -32.09
CA ASP A 497 0.95 -6.50 -31.81
C ASP A 497 -0.05 -6.34 -30.64
N ILE A 498 0.24 -5.52 -29.63
CA ILE A 498 -0.65 -5.30 -28.48
C ILE A 498 -1.83 -4.40 -28.87
N VAL A 499 -1.55 -3.28 -29.55
CA VAL A 499 -2.58 -2.37 -30.08
C VAL A 499 -3.52 -3.11 -31.02
N ALA A 500 -2.95 -3.97 -31.87
CA ALA A 500 -3.74 -4.78 -32.78
C ALA A 500 -4.66 -5.79 -32.05
N LYS A 501 -4.13 -6.49 -31.04
CA LYS A 501 -4.93 -7.45 -30.25
C LYS A 501 -6.01 -6.76 -29.42
N GLN A 502 -5.76 -5.57 -28.89
CA GLN A 502 -6.74 -4.79 -28.13
C GLN A 502 -7.93 -4.36 -28.99
N ILE A 503 -7.68 -3.86 -30.21
CA ILE A 503 -8.75 -3.46 -31.15
C ILE A 503 -9.59 -4.67 -31.55
N ILE A 504 -8.96 -5.81 -31.88
CA ILE A 504 -9.66 -7.04 -32.25
C ILE A 504 -10.50 -7.57 -31.07
N PHE A 505 -9.93 -7.60 -29.86
CA PHE A 505 -10.62 -8.10 -28.67
C PHE A 505 -11.81 -7.21 -28.29
N ALA A 506 -11.65 -5.88 -28.31
CA ALA A 506 -12.74 -4.94 -28.06
C ALA A 506 -13.87 -5.09 -29.08
N ALA A 507 -13.53 -5.21 -30.38
CA ALA A 507 -14.53 -5.38 -31.44
C ALA A 507 -15.23 -6.76 -31.42
N GLN A 508 -14.62 -7.78 -30.81
CA GLN A 508 -15.19 -9.14 -30.66
C GLN A 508 -15.99 -9.33 -29.36
N ALA A 509 -15.98 -8.37 -28.44
CA ALA A 509 -16.80 -8.43 -27.23
C ALA A 509 -18.30 -8.38 -27.58
N ASN A 510 -19.13 -9.11 -26.82
CA ASN A 510 -20.52 -9.47 -27.12
C ASN A 510 -21.52 -8.30 -27.34
N ASN A 511 -21.09 -7.04 -27.24
CA ASN A 511 -21.94 -5.86 -27.41
C ASN A 511 -21.75 -5.12 -28.76
N CYS A 512 -20.79 -5.53 -29.60
CA CYS A 512 -20.53 -4.85 -30.88
C CYS A 512 -21.11 -5.61 -32.07
N ASN A 513 -21.74 -4.88 -32.99
CA ASN A 513 -22.16 -5.45 -34.27
C ASN A 513 -20.90 -5.69 -35.12
N ILE A 514 -20.39 -6.92 -35.11
CA ILE A 514 -19.17 -7.36 -35.83
C ILE A 514 -19.20 -6.95 -37.30
N MET A 515 -20.38 -6.87 -37.93
CA MET A 515 -20.52 -6.45 -39.32
C MET A 515 -20.22 -4.95 -39.53
N ASN A 516 -20.50 -4.12 -38.53
CA ASN A 516 -20.21 -2.67 -38.58
C ASN A 516 -18.72 -2.37 -38.31
N CYS A 517 -18.06 -3.21 -37.52
CA CYS A 517 -16.63 -3.08 -37.19
C CYS A 517 -15.70 -3.88 -38.11
N ALA A 518 -16.23 -4.63 -39.09
CA ALA A 518 -15.46 -5.54 -39.93
C ALA A 518 -14.29 -4.87 -40.67
N ALA A 519 -14.49 -3.63 -41.15
CA ALA A 519 -13.45 -2.86 -41.83
C ALA A 519 -12.32 -2.41 -40.88
N VAL A 520 -12.66 -2.10 -39.62
CA VAL A 520 -11.68 -1.75 -38.57
C VAL A 520 -10.91 -3.00 -38.16
N ILE A 521 -11.59 -4.12 -37.91
CA ILE A 521 -10.97 -5.41 -37.59
C ILE A 521 -9.98 -5.83 -38.69
N ALA A 522 -10.38 -5.70 -39.96
CA ALA A 522 -9.51 -6.03 -41.10
C ALA A 522 -8.30 -5.10 -41.24
N GLY A 523 -8.43 -3.81 -40.91
CA GLY A 523 -7.36 -2.80 -40.99
C GLY A 523 -6.43 -2.75 -39.77
N THR A 524 -6.76 -3.47 -38.69
CA THR A 524 -6.13 -3.35 -37.37
C THR A 524 -4.60 -3.50 -37.39
N ALA A 525 -4.07 -4.45 -38.17
CA ALA A 525 -2.62 -4.67 -38.25
C ALA A 525 -1.87 -3.51 -38.94
N CYS A 526 -2.54 -2.81 -39.85
CA CYS A 526 -2.00 -1.61 -40.54
C CYS A 526 -2.10 -0.38 -39.62
N MET A 527 -3.24 -0.22 -38.93
CA MET A 527 -3.49 0.92 -38.04
C MET A 527 -2.56 0.95 -36.82
N ALA A 528 -2.10 -0.21 -36.34
CA ALA A 528 -1.38 -0.30 -35.08
C ALA A 528 -0.08 0.53 -35.03
N LEU A 529 0.64 0.64 -36.15
CA LEU A 529 1.86 1.45 -36.23
C LEU A 529 1.53 2.95 -36.33
N ASP A 530 0.52 3.29 -37.11
CA ASP A 530 0.13 4.69 -37.35
C ASP A 530 -0.51 5.31 -36.11
N ILE A 531 -1.34 4.55 -35.37
CA ILE A 531 -1.90 4.98 -34.09
C ILE A 531 -0.80 5.14 -33.04
N ALA A 532 0.17 4.23 -32.99
CA ALA A 532 1.31 4.35 -32.08
C ALA A 532 2.17 5.60 -32.36
N ASN A 533 2.21 6.05 -33.61
CA ASN A 533 2.94 7.25 -34.05
C ASN A 533 2.07 8.52 -34.09
N GLY A 534 0.77 8.43 -33.78
CA GLY A 534 -0.15 9.57 -33.88
C GLY A 534 -0.47 10.02 -35.31
N ASP A 535 -0.27 9.17 -36.32
CA ASP A 535 -0.54 9.50 -37.73
C ASP A 535 -2.01 9.18 -38.10
N ALA A 536 -2.85 10.19 -37.97
CA ALA A 536 -4.26 10.11 -38.36
C ALA A 536 -4.47 9.84 -39.87
N ALA A 537 -3.59 10.34 -40.74
CA ALA A 537 -3.72 10.19 -42.18
C ALA A 537 -3.35 8.76 -42.63
N GLY A 538 -2.28 8.20 -42.07
CA GLY A 538 -1.91 6.80 -42.24
C GLY A 538 -3.01 5.85 -41.74
N THR A 539 -3.53 6.13 -40.54
CA THR A 539 -4.61 5.34 -39.93
C THR A 539 -5.84 5.27 -40.85
N MET A 540 -6.28 6.39 -41.45
CA MET A 540 -7.39 6.41 -42.43
C MET A 540 -7.14 5.58 -43.67
N GLY A 541 -5.90 5.54 -44.16
CA GLY A 541 -5.50 4.76 -45.32
C GLY A 541 -5.62 3.25 -45.11
N CYS A 542 -5.58 2.80 -43.86
CA CYS A 542 -5.64 1.39 -43.49
C CYS A 542 -7.06 0.79 -43.48
N VAL A 543 -8.13 1.61 -43.49
CA VAL A 543 -9.52 1.13 -43.40
C VAL A 543 -10.29 1.48 -44.67
N ILE A 544 -10.85 0.45 -45.31
CA ILE A 544 -11.71 0.60 -46.49
C ILE A 544 -13.00 1.33 -46.05
N GLY A 545 -13.19 2.57 -46.56
CA GLY A 545 -14.29 3.46 -46.16
C GLY A 545 -13.86 4.67 -45.32
N GLY A 546 -12.56 4.79 -44.98
CA GLY A 546 -11.98 5.95 -44.32
C GLY A 546 -12.58 6.23 -42.94
N ALA A 547 -12.58 7.51 -42.54
CA ALA A 547 -13.07 7.95 -41.22
C ALA A 547 -14.50 7.46 -40.92
N GLN A 548 -15.40 7.48 -41.91
CA GLN A 548 -16.80 7.07 -41.71
C GLN A 548 -16.95 5.61 -41.25
N ALA A 549 -16.12 4.70 -41.76
CA ALA A 549 -16.13 3.30 -41.36
C ALA A 549 -15.58 3.10 -39.94
N MET A 550 -14.64 3.95 -39.51
CA MET A 550 -14.11 3.95 -38.15
C MET A 550 -15.10 4.53 -37.14
N CYS A 551 -15.82 5.62 -37.50
CA CYS A 551 -16.82 6.23 -36.64
C CYS A 551 -17.95 5.26 -36.27
N ASN A 552 -18.32 4.36 -37.18
CA ASN A 552 -19.34 3.33 -36.92
C ASN A 552 -18.92 2.27 -35.87
N CYS A 553 -17.63 2.22 -35.52
CA CYS A 553 -17.05 1.32 -34.52
C CYS A 553 -16.52 2.10 -33.30
N MET A 554 -16.75 3.42 -33.23
CA MET A 554 -16.21 4.32 -32.21
C MET A 554 -16.73 3.98 -30.82
N ASP A 555 -18.05 3.84 -30.66
CA ASP A 555 -18.73 3.54 -29.38
C ASP A 555 -18.38 2.14 -28.81
N CYS A 556 -17.60 1.37 -29.55
CA CYS A 556 -17.26 -0.03 -29.29
C CYS A 556 -15.82 -0.23 -28.82
N VAL A 557 -14.95 0.75 -29.06
CA VAL A 557 -13.52 0.67 -28.78
C VAL A 557 -13.08 2.00 -28.17
N ASP A 558 -13.14 2.13 -26.84
CA ASP A 558 -12.83 3.37 -26.09
C ASP A 558 -11.48 4.00 -26.50
N PHE A 559 -10.50 3.16 -26.83
CA PHE A 559 -9.19 3.62 -27.30
C PHE A 559 -9.25 4.28 -28.70
N LEU A 560 -10.08 3.74 -29.60
CA LEU A 560 -10.32 4.29 -30.92
C LEU A 560 -11.16 5.57 -30.83
N GLU A 561 -12.13 5.62 -29.92
CA GLU A 561 -12.93 6.82 -29.61
C GLU A 561 -12.03 7.99 -29.19
N GLN A 562 -11.12 7.77 -28.22
CA GLN A 562 -10.19 8.81 -27.77
C GLN A 562 -9.28 9.29 -28.92
N PHE A 563 -8.78 8.38 -29.75
CA PHE A 563 -7.93 8.72 -30.88
C PHE A 563 -8.67 9.51 -31.98
N LEU A 564 -9.85 9.06 -32.39
CA LEU A 564 -10.64 9.70 -33.44
C LEU A 564 -11.19 11.06 -33.01
N THR A 565 -11.60 11.18 -31.74
CA THR A 565 -12.10 12.44 -31.17
C THR A 565 -10.98 13.46 -31.01
N SER A 566 -9.80 13.05 -30.52
CA SER A 566 -8.65 13.95 -30.38
C SER A 566 -8.12 14.49 -31.71
N HIS A 567 -8.34 13.76 -32.81
CA HIS A 567 -7.92 14.18 -34.16
C HIS A 567 -9.06 14.77 -35.01
N ASN A 568 -10.23 15.07 -34.42
CA ASN A 568 -11.42 15.64 -35.08
C ASN A 568 -11.90 14.82 -36.31
N MET A 569 -11.78 13.50 -36.26
CA MET A 569 -12.09 12.63 -37.39
C MET A 569 -13.55 12.19 -37.43
N CYS A 570 -14.22 12.16 -36.28
CA CYS A 570 -15.64 11.84 -36.12
C CYS A 570 -16.32 12.96 -35.32
N PRO A 571 -17.54 13.39 -35.68
CA PRO A 571 -18.34 14.22 -34.79
C PRO A 571 -18.73 13.38 -33.57
N GLY A 572 -18.32 13.83 -32.38
CA GLY A 572 -18.64 13.18 -31.11
C GLY A 572 -20.10 13.30 -30.71
#